data_AF-A0A2N6JXQ7-F1
#
_entry.id   AF-A0A2N6JXQ7-F1
#
_cell.length_a   1.000
_cell.length_b   1.000
_cell.length_c   1.000
_cell.angle_alpha   90.00
_cell.angle_beta   90.00
_cell.angle_gamma   90.00
#
_symmetry.space_group_name_H-M   'P 1'
#
loop_
_entity.id
_entity.type
_entity.pdbx_description
1 polymer ?
#
loop_
_entity_poly.entity_id
_entity_poly.type
_entity_poly.pdbx_seq_one_letter_code
_entity_poly.pdbx_strand_id
1 'polypeptide(L)'
;MQDYSQLLIDKTDEITKQWLDSVIKDEEIQSSDHLSTEAIKDHVNDVMAALVTVLAEHQKSDVETITTASVHHGFLRAEQNFNPEEVVREYHLLRSIILKNLKEGMMQGTVEEAFRAISLINQMIDTAIAQCFKSYVETRLQELDTVILPLTVQVQEKKV
;
A
#
# COMPACT_ATOMS: atom_id res chain seq x y z
N MET A 1 19.25 6.07 -22.06
CA MET A 1 18.05 6.25 -21.24
C MET A 1 18.15 5.25 -20.11
N GLN A 2 18.10 5.71 -18.86
CA GLN A 2 18.13 4.82 -17.72
C GLN A 2 16.81 4.04 -17.66
N ASP A 3 16.88 2.72 -17.66
CA ASP A 3 15.69 1.88 -17.53
C ASP A 3 15.34 1.69 -16.06
N TYR A 4 14.51 2.58 -15.53
CA TYR A 4 14.06 2.49 -14.14
C TYR A 4 13.09 1.33 -13.89
N SER A 5 12.44 0.82 -14.93
CA SER A 5 11.59 -0.36 -14.80
C SER A 5 12.46 -1.59 -14.54
N GLN A 6 13.52 -1.79 -15.32
CA GLN A 6 14.49 -2.86 -15.09
C GLN A 6 15.23 -2.70 -13.77
N LEU A 7 15.64 -1.47 -13.42
CA LEU A 7 16.29 -1.23 -12.13
C LEU A 7 15.35 -1.57 -10.96
N LEU A 8 14.05 -1.29 -11.07
CA LEU A 8 13.07 -1.65 -10.05
C LEU A 8 12.88 -3.17 -9.95
N ILE A 9 12.80 -3.87 -11.09
CA ILE A 9 12.77 -5.34 -11.15
C ILE A 9 13.96 -5.91 -10.37
N ASP A 10 15.18 -5.48 -10.71
CA ASP A 10 16.43 -5.96 -10.10
C ASP A 10 16.52 -5.71 -8.59
N LYS A 11 15.77 -4.72 -8.08
CA LYS A 11 15.75 -4.32 -6.68
C LYS A 11 14.53 -4.81 -5.91
N THR A 12 13.59 -5.51 -6.54
CA THR A 12 12.29 -5.86 -5.93
C THR A 12 12.46 -6.64 -4.63
N ASP A 13 13.24 -7.72 -4.65
CA ASP A 13 13.46 -8.56 -3.46
C ASP A 13 14.10 -7.79 -2.30
N GLU A 14 15.07 -6.94 -2.62
CA GLU A 14 15.77 -6.11 -1.64
C GLU A 14 14.84 -5.03 -1.06
N ILE A 15 14.02 -4.39 -1.89
CA ILE A 15 13.01 -3.41 -1.47
C ILE A 15 11.97 -4.06 -0.58
N THR A 16 11.41 -5.21 -0.97
CA THR A 16 10.41 -5.93 -0.18
C THR A 16 10.96 -6.35 1.17
N LYS A 17 12.22 -6.82 1.22
CA LYS A 17 12.89 -7.16 2.48
C LYS A 17 13.12 -5.92 3.35
N GLN A 18 13.68 -4.85 2.81
CA GLN A 18 13.90 -3.60 3.55
C GLN A 18 12.60 -3.02 4.08
N TRP A 19 11.53 -3.10 3.29
CA TRP A 19 10.20 -2.65 3.68
C TRP A 19 9.64 -3.48 4.83
N LEU A 20 9.66 -4.81 4.72
CA LEU A 20 9.20 -5.69 5.80
C LEU A 20 9.98 -5.41 7.09
N ASP A 21 11.31 -5.34 7.00
CA ASP A 21 12.17 -5.03 8.14
C ASP A 21 11.85 -3.66 8.77
N SER A 22 11.40 -2.70 7.95
CA SER A 22 11.06 -1.35 8.41
C SER A 22 9.68 -1.34 9.07
N VAL A 23 8.70 -2.07 8.54
CA VAL A 23 7.37 -2.22 9.14
C VAL A 23 7.46 -2.89 10.50
N ILE A 24 8.20 -4.02 10.60
CA ILE A 24 8.37 -4.76 11.86
C ILE A 24 9.09 -3.94 12.94
N LYS A 25 9.95 -2.99 12.55
CA LYS A 25 10.74 -2.18 13.49
C LYS A 25 10.12 -0.82 13.80
N ASP A 26 9.06 -0.43 13.08
CA ASP A 26 8.41 0.86 13.31
C ASP A 26 7.48 0.72 14.53
N GLU A 27 7.88 1.34 15.65
CA GLU A 27 7.14 1.30 16.93
C GLU A 27 5.72 1.89 16.82
N GLU A 28 5.45 2.62 15.74
CA GLU A 28 4.15 3.22 15.42
C GLU A 28 3.29 2.32 14.52
N ILE A 29 3.72 1.10 14.15
CA ILE A 29 2.93 0.08 13.41
C ILE A 29 2.73 -1.16 14.28
N GLN A 30 2.01 -1.00 15.38
CA GLN A 30 1.86 -2.02 16.42
C GLN A 30 0.91 -3.14 15.99
N SER A 31 -0.06 -2.83 15.12
CA SER A 31 -0.99 -3.85 14.61
C SER A 31 -0.29 -4.93 13.78
N SER A 32 0.96 -4.74 13.37
CA SER A 32 1.73 -5.74 12.63
C SER A 32 2.39 -6.82 13.52
N ASP A 33 2.53 -6.58 14.83
CA ASP A 33 3.30 -7.44 15.76
C ASP A 33 2.82 -8.90 15.84
N HIS A 34 1.54 -9.12 15.56
CA HIS A 34 0.89 -10.43 15.63
C HIS A 34 0.68 -11.09 14.26
N LEU A 35 1.07 -10.41 13.17
CA LEU A 35 0.93 -10.92 11.82
C LEU A 35 2.12 -11.79 11.41
N SER A 36 1.88 -12.75 10.53
CA SER A 36 2.96 -13.45 9.86
C SER A 36 3.64 -12.53 8.84
N THR A 37 4.90 -12.82 8.49
CA THR A 37 5.62 -12.04 7.46
C THR A 37 4.90 -12.01 6.12
N GLU A 38 4.20 -13.10 5.77
CA GLU A 38 3.44 -13.18 4.52
C GLU A 38 2.15 -12.37 4.58
N ALA A 39 1.50 -12.30 5.75
CA ALA A 39 0.35 -11.42 5.95
C ALA A 39 0.74 -9.93 5.90
N ILE A 40 1.95 -9.57 6.36
CA ILE A 40 2.44 -8.20 6.25
C ILE A 40 2.75 -7.84 4.78
N LYS A 41 3.41 -8.73 4.03
CA LYS A 41 3.82 -8.46 2.62
C LYS A 41 2.67 -8.41 1.62
N ASP A 42 1.50 -8.97 1.97
CA ASP A 42 0.29 -9.14 1.14
C ASP A 42 0.27 -8.44 -0.22
N HIS A 43 0.26 -7.10 -0.24
CA HIS A 43 0.02 -6.24 -1.39
C HIS A 43 1.28 -5.72 -2.07
N VAL A 44 2.45 -5.89 -1.44
CA VAL A 44 3.70 -5.23 -1.85
C VAL A 44 4.12 -5.67 -3.24
N ASN A 45 4.04 -6.98 -3.53
CA ASN A 45 4.45 -7.50 -4.84
C ASN A 45 3.58 -6.94 -5.98
N ASP A 46 2.28 -6.77 -5.75
CA ASP A 46 1.36 -6.23 -6.75
C ASP A 46 1.61 -4.72 -6.99
N VAL A 47 1.87 -3.96 -5.92
CA VAL A 47 2.27 -2.55 -6.04
C VAL A 47 3.59 -2.41 -6.80
N MET A 48 4.57 -3.27 -6.52
CA MET A 48 5.85 -3.28 -7.23
C MET A 48 5.69 -3.64 -8.70
N ALA A 49 4.87 -4.65 -9.02
CA ALA A 49 4.55 -5.02 -10.40
C ALA A 49 3.88 -3.88 -11.17
N ALA A 50 2.88 -3.21 -10.56
CA ALA A 50 2.22 -2.07 -11.17
C ALA A 50 3.19 -0.90 -11.43
N LEU A 51 4.10 -0.62 -10.48
CA LEU A 51 5.14 0.39 -10.65
C LEU A 51 6.11 0.05 -11.78
N VAL A 52 6.52 -1.21 -11.92
CA VAL A 52 7.37 -1.66 -13.03
C VAL A 52 6.68 -1.36 -14.37
N THR A 53 5.40 -1.72 -14.53
CA THR A 53 4.64 -1.45 -15.75
C THR A 53 4.57 0.04 -16.05
N VAL A 54 4.28 0.87 -15.04
CA VAL A 54 4.17 2.33 -15.22
C VAL A 54 5.49 2.99 -15.57
N LEU A 55 6.60 2.49 -15.03
CA LEU A 55 7.93 3.00 -15.36
C LEU A 55 8.39 2.56 -16.75
N ALA A 56 7.97 1.37 -17.21
CA ALA A 56 8.28 0.86 -18.54
C ALA A 56 7.46 1.55 -19.63
N GLU A 57 6.17 1.78 -19.38
CA GLU A 57 5.25 2.30 -20.37
C GLU A 57 5.21 3.83 -20.37
N HIS A 58 5.33 4.43 -21.57
CA HIS A 58 5.25 5.88 -21.68
C HIS A 58 3.84 6.46 -21.57
N GLN A 59 2.79 5.62 -21.63
CA GLN A 59 1.38 5.98 -21.37
C GLN A 59 0.51 4.74 -21.13
N LYS A 60 -0.51 4.93 -20.27
CA LYS A 60 -1.60 4.01 -19.87
C LYS A 60 -1.23 2.89 -18.89
N SER A 61 -0.76 3.36 -17.75
CA SER A 61 -0.59 2.68 -16.45
C SER A 61 -1.55 1.53 -16.17
N ASP A 62 -0.99 0.48 -15.55
CA ASP A 62 -1.70 -0.63 -14.88
C ASP A 62 -2.40 -0.16 -13.59
N VAL A 63 -3.29 0.83 -13.75
CA VAL A 63 -4.08 1.41 -12.65
C VAL A 63 -5.03 0.37 -12.06
N GLU A 64 -5.46 -0.60 -12.86
CA GLU A 64 -6.42 -1.63 -12.43
C GLU A 64 -5.77 -2.63 -11.45
N THR A 65 -4.54 -3.09 -11.73
CA THR A 65 -3.82 -3.98 -10.82
C THR A 65 -3.57 -3.31 -9.48
N ILE A 66 -3.08 -2.06 -9.48
CA ILE A 66 -2.85 -1.34 -8.22
C ILE A 66 -4.16 -1.06 -7.48
N THR A 67 -5.24 -0.75 -8.19
CA THR A 67 -6.56 -0.52 -7.56
C THR A 67 -7.04 -1.79 -6.87
N THR A 68 -6.96 -2.93 -7.54
CA THR A 68 -7.42 -4.23 -7.00
C THR A 68 -6.60 -4.63 -5.78
N ALA A 69 -5.27 -4.58 -5.87
CA ALA A 69 -4.38 -4.92 -4.76
C ALA A 69 -4.58 -3.98 -3.56
N SER A 70 -4.76 -2.68 -3.81
CA SER A 70 -4.96 -1.69 -2.75
C SER A 70 -6.32 -1.84 -2.07
N VAL A 71 -7.38 -2.15 -2.82
CA VAL A 71 -8.70 -2.47 -2.24
C VAL A 71 -8.58 -3.71 -1.35
N HIS A 72 -7.94 -4.78 -1.84
CA HIS A 72 -7.75 -5.99 -1.04
C HIS A 72 -6.97 -5.72 0.25
N HIS A 73 -5.89 -4.95 0.16
CA HIS A 73 -5.09 -4.55 1.31
C HIS A 73 -5.91 -3.74 2.33
N GLY A 74 -6.68 -2.75 1.89
CA GLY A 74 -7.54 -1.95 2.76
C GLY A 74 -8.58 -2.79 3.51
N PHE A 75 -9.19 -3.75 2.82
CA PHE A 75 -10.06 -4.75 3.43
C PHE A 75 -9.32 -5.58 4.51
N LEU A 76 -8.16 -6.14 4.18
CA LEU A 76 -7.38 -6.96 5.13
C LEU A 76 -6.99 -6.15 6.38
N ARG A 77 -6.56 -4.90 6.21
CA ARG A 77 -6.14 -4.04 7.33
C ARG A 77 -7.32 -3.66 8.23
N ALA A 78 -8.52 -3.50 7.67
CA ALA A 78 -9.74 -3.33 8.47
C ALA A 78 -10.04 -4.57 9.33
N GLU A 79 -10.00 -5.77 8.74
CA GLU A 79 -10.22 -7.04 9.44
C GLU A 79 -9.15 -7.30 10.51
N GLN A 80 -7.92 -6.85 10.27
CA GLN A 80 -6.80 -6.93 11.20
C GLN A 80 -6.80 -5.82 12.26
N ASN A 81 -7.82 -4.95 12.27
CA ASN A 81 -7.98 -3.83 13.22
C ASN A 81 -6.81 -2.83 13.23
N PHE A 82 -6.17 -2.62 12.08
CA PHE A 82 -5.13 -1.60 11.95
C PHE A 82 -5.69 -0.21 12.25
N ASN A 83 -4.87 0.65 12.85
CA ASN A 83 -5.16 2.08 12.85
C ASN A 83 -4.96 2.62 11.43
N PRO A 84 -5.87 3.43 10.87
CA PRO A 84 -5.68 4.06 9.56
C PRO A 84 -4.33 4.80 9.39
N GLU A 85 -3.78 5.37 10.46
CA GLU A 85 -2.48 6.03 10.45
C GLU A 85 -1.33 5.05 10.18
N GLU A 86 -1.43 3.81 10.68
CA GLU A 86 -0.47 2.72 10.43
C GLU A 86 -0.46 2.33 8.95
N VAL A 87 -1.65 2.22 8.33
CA VAL A 87 -1.79 1.88 6.91
C VAL A 87 -1.13 2.94 6.02
N VAL A 88 -1.34 4.22 6.32
CA VAL A 88 -0.67 5.32 5.59
C VAL A 88 0.84 5.27 5.78
N ARG A 89 1.30 4.89 6.98
CA ARG A 89 2.73 4.75 7.31
C ARG A 89 3.38 3.59 6.54
N GLU A 90 2.71 2.46 6.37
CA GLU A 90 3.18 1.34 5.54
C GLU A 90 3.50 1.79 4.10
N TYR A 91 2.60 2.54 3.47
CA TYR A 91 2.83 3.12 2.13
C TYR A 91 3.92 4.19 2.11
N HIS A 92 4.02 5.00 3.17
CA HIS A 92 5.09 5.99 3.30
C HIS A 92 6.47 5.32 3.34
N LEU A 93 6.61 4.24 4.13
CA LEU A 93 7.83 3.45 4.19
C LEU A 93 8.15 2.83 2.82
N LEU A 94 7.16 2.25 2.14
CA LEU A 94 7.35 1.64 0.82
C LEU A 94 7.89 2.65 -0.20
N ARG A 95 7.23 3.81 -0.32
CA ARG A 95 7.68 4.89 -1.22
C ARG A 95 9.10 5.33 -0.91
N SER A 96 9.42 5.55 0.37
CA SER A 96 10.74 6.02 0.80
C SER A 96 11.83 5.01 0.43
N ILE A 97 11.56 3.71 0.61
CA ILE A 97 12.50 2.63 0.32
C ILE A 97 12.69 2.45 -1.19
N ILE A 98 11.62 2.53 -1.98
CA ILE A 98 11.70 2.51 -3.45
C ILE A 98 12.61 3.65 -3.93
N LEU A 99 12.32 4.89 -3.52
CA LEU A 99 13.11 6.06 -3.94
C LEU A 99 14.57 5.96 -3.49
N LYS A 100 14.82 5.45 -2.28
CA LYS A 100 16.18 5.20 -1.78
C LYS A 100 16.94 4.22 -2.66
N ASN A 101 16.32 3.12 -3.07
CA ASN A 101 16.96 2.07 -3.87
C ASN A 101 17.14 2.48 -5.35
N LEU A 102 16.32 3.39 -5.86
CA LEU A 102 16.47 3.93 -7.23
C LEU A 102 17.40 5.16 -7.30
N LYS A 103 17.74 5.78 -6.17
CA LYS A 103 18.50 7.04 -6.09
C LYS A 103 19.78 7.03 -6.92
N GLU A 104 20.59 5.98 -6.81
CA GLU A 104 21.87 5.93 -7.54
C GLU A 104 21.66 5.93 -9.05
N GLY A 105 20.70 5.14 -9.56
CA GLY A 105 20.34 5.15 -10.98
C GLY A 105 19.79 6.52 -11.42
N MET A 106 18.98 7.17 -10.57
CA MET A 106 18.46 8.51 -10.84
C MET A 106 19.56 9.57 -10.92
N MET A 107 20.62 9.44 -10.12
CA MET A 107 21.78 10.35 -10.15
C MET A 107 22.66 10.16 -11.40
N GLN A 108 22.60 8.98 -12.03
CA GLN A 108 23.33 8.66 -13.26
C GLN A 108 22.53 9.01 -14.53
N GLY A 109 21.20 9.06 -14.43
CA GLY A 109 20.30 9.47 -15.51
C GLY A 109 20.19 10.99 -15.68
N THR A 110 19.32 11.42 -16.59
CA THR A 110 18.98 12.83 -16.75
C THR A 110 17.98 13.29 -15.68
N VAL A 111 17.97 14.60 -15.40
CA VAL A 111 17.01 15.22 -14.47
C VAL A 111 15.56 14.97 -14.91
N GLU A 112 15.29 15.02 -16.23
CA GLU A 112 13.97 14.78 -16.78
C GLU A 112 13.49 13.34 -16.54
N GLU A 113 14.34 12.35 -16.81
CA GLU A 113 14.03 10.94 -16.57
C GLU A 113 13.79 10.69 -15.07
N ALA A 114 14.63 11.23 -14.20
CA ALA A 114 14.48 11.08 -12.75
C ALA A 114 13.18 11.74 -12.25
N PHE A 115 12.89 12.97 -12.69
CA PHE A 115 11.67 13.68 -12.30
C PHE A 115 10.41 12.97 -12.77
N ARG A 116 10.42 12.41 -13.99
CA ARG A 116 9.33 11.57 -14.50
C ARG A 116 9.12 10.35 -13.61
N ALA A 117 10.17 9.59 -13.31
CA ALA A 117 10.08 8.39 -12.48
C ALA A 117 9.53 8.69 -11.08
N ILE A 118 10.04 9.74 -10.43
CA ILE A 118 9.57 10.18 -9.10
C ILE A 118 8.07 10.55 -9.16
N SER A 119 7.65 11.28 -10.19
CA SER A 119 6.26 11.70 -10.36
C SER A 119 5.33 10.50 -10.52
N LEU A 120 5.73 9.51 -11.32
CA LEU A 120 4.96 8.29 -11.53
C LEU A 120 4.86 7.44 -10.26
N ILE A 121 5.96 7.27 -9.53
CA ILE A 121 5.97 6.56 -8.25
C ILE A 121 5.02 7.22 -7.25
N ASN A 122 5.10 8.55 -7.10
CA ASN A 122 4.22 9.30 -6.21
C ASN A 122 2.75 9.14 -6.60
N GLN A 123 2.42 9.33 -7.88
CA GLN A 123 1.05 9.21 -8.36
C GLN A 123 0.47 7.81 -8.12
N MET A 124 1.26 6.76 -8.34
CA MET A 124 0.83 5.38 -8.14
C MET A 124 0.62 5.07 -6.66
N ILE A 125 1.56 5.47 -5.79
CA ILE A 125 1.42 5.26 -4.34
C ILE A 125 0.24 6.07 -3.77
N ASP A 126 0.05 7.32 -4.19
CA ASP A 126 -1.08 8.14 -3.72
C ASP A 126 -2.42 7.55 -4.18
N THR A 127 -2.47 6.97 -5.39
CA THR A 127 -3.63 6.23 -5.89
C THR A 127 -3.89 4.98 -5.04
N ALA A 128 -2.85 4.21 -4.72
CA ALA A 128 -2.96 3.03 -3.86
C ALA A 128 -3.51 3.39 -2.47
N ILE A 129 -2.97 4.43 -1.84
CA ILE A 129 -3.44 4.93 -0.54
C ILE A 129 -4.92 5.29 -0.62
N ALA A 130 -5.35 6.02 -1.66
CA ALA A 130 -6.74 6.42 -1.80
C ALA A 130 -7.70 5.23 -1.93
N GLN A 131 -7.36 4.23 -2.74
CA GLN A 131 -8.19 3.04 -2.93
C GLN A 131 -8.20 2.14 -1.68
N CYS A 132 -7.03 1.97 -1.05
CA CYS A 132 -6.91 1.26 0.22
C CYS A 132 -7.75 1.89 1.31
N PHE A 133 -7.61 3.21 1.52
CA PHE A 133 -8.34 3.92 2.56
C PHE A 133 -9.85 3.89 2.32
N LYS A 134 -10.30 4.01 1.07
CA LYS A 134 -11.70 3.86 0.71
C LYS A 134 -12.23 2.48 1.13
N SER A 135 -11.55 1.41 0.72
CA SER A 135 -11.98 0.05 1.07
C SER A 135 -11.95 -0.19 2.58
N TYR A 136 -10.90 0.27 3.26
CA TYR A 136 -10.78 0.19 4.71
C TYR A 136 -12.00 0.82 5.42
N VAL A 137 -12.35 2.05 5.06
CA VAL A 137 -13.49 2.76 5.67
C VAL A 137 -14.81 2.07 5.34
N GLU A 138 -15.01 1.62 4.11
CA GLU A 138 -16.20 0.86 3.71
C GLU A 138 -16.37 -0.40 4.55
N THR A 139 -15.29 -1.17 4.78
CA THR A 139 -15.31 -2.36 5.64
C THR A 139 -15.65 -2.01 7.10
N ARG A 140 -15.01 -1.00 7.68
CA ARG A 140 -15.28 -0.57 9.06
C ARG A 140 -16.71 -0.06 9.27
N LEU A 141 -17.29 0.61 8.28
CA LEU A 141 -18.69 1.04 8.32
C LEU A 141 -19.65 -0.17 8.28
N GLN A 142 -19.37 -1.14 7.42
CA GLN A 142 -20.16 -2.38 7.35
C GLN A 142 -20.12 -3.16 8.67
N GLU A 143 -18.95 -3.28 9.29
CA GLU A 143 -18.83 -3.89 10.63
C GLU A 143 -19.71 -3.17 11.66
N LEU A 144 -19.68 -1.84 11.71
CA LEU A 144 -20.52 -1.06 12.62
C LEU A 144 -22.02 -1.30 12.38
N ASP A 145 -22.47 -1.33 11.13
CA ASP A 145 -23.87 -1.61 10.78
C ASP A 145 -24.29 -2.99 11.28
N THR A 146 -23.44 -4.01 11.10
CA THR A 146 -23.73 -5.37 11.57
C THR A 146 -23.81 -5.49 13.10
N VAL A 147 -23.15 -4.61 13.85
CA VAL A 147 -23.21 -4.60 15.32
C VAL A 147 -24.38 -3.77 15.85
N ILE A 148 -24.67 -2.62 15.24
CA ILE A 148 -25.70 -1.68 15.70
C ILE A 148 -27.12 -2.18 15.42
N LEU A 149 -27.35 -2.79 14.25
CA LEU A 149 -28.67 -3.29 13.85
C LEU A 149 -29.25 -4.32 14.86
N PRO A 150 -28.51 -5.37 15.26
CA PRO A 150 -28.99 -6.33 16.27
C PRO A 150 -29.19 -5.73 17.67
N LEU A 151 -28.31 -4.82 18.10
CA LEU A 151 -28.42 -4.17 19.42
C LEU A 151 -29.69 -3.30 19.51
N THR A 152 -30.04 -2.63 18.42
CA THR A 152 -31.26 -1.80 18.35
C THR A 152 -32.53 -2.65 18.48
N VAL A 153 -32.56 -3.82 17.81
CA VAL A 153 -33.67 -4.78 17.90
C VAL A 153 -33.80 -5.35 19.32
N GLN A 154 -32.69 -5.79 19.93
CA GLN A 154 -32.70 -6.35 21.29
C GLN A 154 -33.15 -5.34 22.36
N VAL A 155 -32.78 -4.06 22.20
CA VAL A 155 -33.21 -3.00 23.12
C VAL A 155 -34.70 -2.69 22.97
N GLN A 156 -35.28 -2.82 21.78
CA GLN A 156 -36.72 -2.67 21.57
C GLN A 156 -37.51 -3.83 22.18
N GLU A 157 -37.07 -5.08 22.01
CA GLU A 157 -37.73 -6.26 22.58
C GLU A 157 -37.75 -6.26 24.11
N LYS A 158 -36.72 -5.71 24.77
CA LYS A 158 -36.67 -5.60 26.25
C LYS A 158 -37.51 -4.46 26.83
N LYS A 159 -38.06 -3.56 26.00
CA LYS A 159 -38.88 -2.42 26.43
C LYS A 159 -40.39 -2.67 26.33
N VAL A 160 -40.80 -3.86 25.88
CA VAL A 160 -42.19 -4.34 25.79
C VAL A 160 -42.45 -5.35 26.91
#